data_AF-A0AAW1IKV4-F1
#
_entry.id   AF-A0AAW1IKV4-F1
#
_cell.length_a   1.000
_cell.length_b   1.000
_cell.length_c   1.000
_cell.angle_alpha   90.00
_cell.angle_beta   90.00
_cell.angle_gamma   90.00
#
_symmetry.space_group_name_H-M   'P 1'
#
loop_
_entity.id
_entity.type
_entity.pdbx_description
1 polymer ?
#
loop_
_entity_poly.entity_id
_entity_poly.type
_entity_poly.pdbx_seq_one_letter_code
_entity_poly.pdbx_strand_id
1 'polypeptide(L)'
;MVIYNLDETPNIFISVKTYGQKFMYRMSQVVGDNRHLLRWIDLRNDKLRIYGNEINESMFQRLYDSLTFRNREGCMWVNCDGACYFIGEGKYFRLIHDVIFDWSPFGVRVPNSVNDLLRKELEQINLQKVNAELSCVNSELCSTKDQLESSNNSNNELNERILACERIKLDMEVKLQKACEKITSSDFEIRHYEVELKSCKDKLSTVNSSLKTKNRELEMKLKSLEDEHCLVQSELHSTKDQREVLSKNVKELEERLLSSESRSREMEEELEKVQDQLRKAIEEAQCNVTLLEILRKEVEELNDQIKLHEKEKCFMHKMWSNCFSSIIRIWHPV
;
A
#
# COMPACT_ATOMS: atom_id res chain seq x y z
N MET A 1 -14.11 -40.87 -108.17
CA MET A 1 -12.92 -40.02 -108.31
C MET A 1 -13.20 -38.71 -107.60
N VAL A 2 -12.58 -38.47 -106.45
CA VAL A 2 -12.74 -37.22 -105.70
C VAL A 2 -11.66 -36.23 -106.14
N ILE A 3 -12.00 -34.94 -106.26
CA ILE A 3 -11.05 -33.87 -106.57
C ILE A 3 -10.82 -33.05 -105.29
N TYR A 4 -9.57 -32.87 -104.89
CA TYR A 4 -9.18 -32.08 -103.73
C TYR A 4 -8.42 -30.84 -104.20
N ASN A 5 -8.94 -29.65 -103.91
CA ASN A 5 -8.27 -28.36 -104.17
C ASN A 5 -7.67 -27.84 -102.85
N LEU A 6 -6.35 -27.82 -102.73
CA LEU A 6 -5.71 -27.43 -101.46
C LEU A 6 -5.76 -25.93 -101.19
N ASP A 7 -5.78 -25.13 -102.25
CA ASP A 7 -5.86 -23.66 -102.21
C ASP A 7 -7.18 -23.15 -101.62
N GLU A 8 -8.24 -23.96 -101.59
CA GLU A 8 -9.48 -23.65 -100.89
C GLU A 8 -9.38 -23.88 -99.36
N THR A 9 -8.31 -24.54 -98.90
CA THR A 9 -8.17 -25.01 -97.51
C THR A 9 -6.73 -24.84 -96.99
N PRO A 10 -6.28 -23.59 -96.73
CA PRO A 10 -4.88 -23.30 -96.37
C PRO A 10 -4.42 -23.94 -95.05
N ASN A 11 -5.37 -24.34 -94.19
CA ASN A 11 -5.09 -25.02 -92.92
C ASN A 11 -4.91 -26.55 -93.07
N ILE A 12 -5.05 -27.09 -94.28
CA ILE A 12 -4.84 -28.51 -94.56
C ILE A 12 -3.42 -28.73 -95.07
N PHE A 13 -2.77 -29.70 -94.44
CA PHE A 13 -1.43 -30.12 -94.77
C PHE A 13 -1.43 -31.53 -95.35
N ILE A 14 -0.51 -31.75 -96.29
CA ILE A 14 -0.25 -33.07 -96.84
C ILE A 14 1.10 -33.57 -96.36
N SER A 15 1.11 -34.83 -95.95
CA SER A 15 2.33 -35.61 -95.75
C SER A 15 2.29 -36.89 -96.57
N VAL A 16 3.46 -37.33 -97.03
CA VAL A 16 3.64 -38.61 -97.71
C VAL A 16 3.97 -39.69 -96.70
N LYS A 17 3.36 -40.87 -96.84
CA LYS A 17 3.84 -42.11 -96.22
C LYS A 17 4.03 -43.20 -97.26
N THR A 18 5.12 -43.93 -97.15
CA THR A 18 5.37 -45.14 -97.92
C THR A 18 4.91 -46.35 -97.12
N TYR A 19 4.03 -47.16 -97.73
CA TYR A 19 3.64 -48.47 -97.19
C TYR A 19 4.03 -49.53 -98.23
N GLY A 20 5.21 -50.13 -98.05
CA GLY A 20 5.82 -50.97 -99.07
C GLY A 20 6.25 -50.16 -100.31
N GLN A 21 5.90 -50.65 -101.51
CA GLN A 21 6.17 -49.96 -102.79
C GLN A 21 5.07 -48.96 -103.21
N LYS A 22 4.11 -48.65 -102.32
CA LYS A 22 3.01 -47.73 -102.62
C LYS A 22 3.14 -46.44 -101.80
N PHE A 23 2.99 -45.31 -102.48
CA PHE A 23 2.85 -44.00 -101.85
C PHE A 23 1.39 -43.76 -101.47
N MET A 24 1.15 -43.43 -100.19
CA MET A 24 -0.15 -42.99 -99.71
C MET A 24 -0.01 -41.60 -99.11
N TYR A 25 -0.98 -40.73 -99.38
CA TYR A 25 -0.94 -39.34 -98.94
C TYR A 25 -1.94 -39.12 -97.84
N ARG A 26 -1.55 -38.32 -96.86
CA ARG A 26 -2.35 -38.05 -95.69
C ARG A 26 -2.71 -36.57 -95.63
N MET A 27 -4.00 -36.25 -95.76
CA MET A 27 -4.50 -34.91 -95.46
C MET A 27 -4.73 -34.80 -93.96
N SER A 28 -4.09 -33.81 -93.34
CA SER A 28 -4.27 -33.53 -91.92
C SER A 28 -4.60 -32.07 -91.73
N GLN A 29 -5.55 -31.76 -90.86
CA GLN A 29 -5.76 -30.40 -90.38
C GLN A 29 -4.93 -30.19 -89.13
N VAL A 30 -4.22 -29.07 -89.06
CA VAL A 30 -3.44 -28.67 -87.89
C VAL A 30 -4.18 -27.52 -87.21
N VAL A 31 -4.55 -27.70 -85.93
CA VAL A 31 -5.20 -26.66 -85.12
C VAL A 31 -4.43 -26.58 -83.78
N GLY A 32 -3.60 -25.56 -83.64
CA GLY A 32 -2.62 -25.48 -82.55
C GLY A 32 -1.65 -26.67 -82.61
N ASP A 33 -1.44 -27.35 -81.48
CA ASP A 33 -0.58 -28.53 -81.38
C ASP A 33 -1.27 -29.84 -81.77
N ASN A 34 -2.59 -29.81 -82.02
CA ASN A 34 -3.38 -30.99 -82.34
C ASN A 34 -3.46 -31.22 -83.85
N ARG A 35 -3.32 -32.50 -84.23
CA ARG A 35 -3.37 -32.93 -85.63
C ARG A 35 -4.52 -33.91 -85.84
N HIS A 36 -5.46 -33.51 -86.67
CA HIS A 36 -6.58 -34.36 -87.05
C HIS A 36 -6.33 -34.97 -88.42
N LEU A 37 -6.23 -36.30 -88.48
CA LEU A 37 -6.21 -37.02 -89.75
C LEU A 37 -7.59 -36.86 -90.40
N LEU A 38 -7.65 -36.16 -91.53
CA LEU A 38 -8.89 -36.01 -92.28
C LEU A 38 -9.14 -37.25 -93.12
N ARG A 39 -8.18 -37.59 -94.00
CA ARG A 39 -8.31 -38.72 -94.92
C ARG A 39 -6.97 -39.12 -95.54
N TRP A 40 -6.94 -40.32 -96.11
CA TRP A 40 -5.93 -40.76 -97.05
C TRP A 40 -6.35 -40.44 -98.49
N ILE A 41 -5.43 -39.91 -99.31
CA ILE A 41 -5.62 -39.72 -100.75
C ILE A 41 -4.86 -40.82 -101.49
N ASP A 42 -5.57 -41.52 -102.37
CA ASP A 42 -4.97 -42.43 -103.34
C ASP A 42 -5.00 -41.77 -104.72
N LEU A 43 -3.85 -41.24 -105.17
CA LEU A 43 -3.74 -40.50 -106.43
C LEU A 43 -3.98 -41.34 -107.69
N ARG A 44 -4.14 -42.67 -107.56
CA ARG A 44 -4.60 -43.51 -108.68
C ARG A 44 -6.10 -43.38 -108.91
N ASN A 45 -6.84 -43.05 -107.86
CA ASN A 45 -8.29 -43.02 -107.82
C ASN A 45 -8.86 -41.62 -107.55
N ASP A 46 -8.04 -40.69 -107.07
CA ASP A 46 -8.38 -39.32 -106.70
C ASP A 46 -7.46 -38.31 -107.38
N LYS A 47 -7.92 -37.06 -107.50
CA LYS A 47 -7.15 -35.94 -108.07
C LYS A 47 -6.82 -34.92 -107.00
N LEU A 48 -5.56 -34.47 -106.97
CA LEU A 48 -5.11 -33.40 -106.11
C LEU A 48 -4.70 -32.18 -106.93
N ARG A 49 -5.25 -31.02 -106.61
CA ARG A 49 -4.97 -29.74 -107.26
C ARG A 49 -4.41 -28.73 -106.29
N ILE A 50 -3.38 -28.01 -106.75
CA ILE A 50 -2.80 -26.86 -106.05
C ILE A 50 -2.81 -25.69 -107.03
N TYR A 51 -3.52 -24.62 -106.68
CA TYR A 51 -3.68 -23.42 -107.53
C TYR A 51 -4.10 -23.79 -108.97
N GLY A 52 -5.08 -24.68 -109.09
CA GLY A 52 -5.63 -25.13 -110.38
C GLY A 52 -4.82 -26.20 -111.13
N ASN A 53 -3.58 -26.51 -110.72
CA ASN A 53 -2.75 -27.53 -111.37
C ASN A 53 -2.96 -28.91 -110.74
N GLU A 54 -3.29 -29.92 -111.57
CA GLU A 54 -3.40 -31.31 -111.12
C GLU A 54 -2.01 -31.91 -110.92
N ILE A 55 -1.72 -32.35 -109.71
CA ILE A 55 -0.44 -32.94 -109.37
C ILE A 55 -0.52 -34.45 -109.61
N ASN A 56 0.38 -34.98 -110.43
CA ASN A 56 0.45 -36.39 -110.81
C ASN A 56 1.61 -37.11 -110.08
N GLU A 57 1.62 -38.44 -110.14
CA GLU A 57 2.58 -39.29 -109.41
C GLU A 57 4.05 -38.92 -109.73
N SER A 58 4.38 -38.50 -110.96
CA SER A 58 5.73 -38.12 -111.35
C SER A 58 6.16 -36.74 -110.83
N MET A 59 5.25 -35.76 -110.76
CA MET A 59 5.50 -34.47 -110.10
C MET A 59 5.70 -34.66 -108.59
N PHE A 60 4.99 -35.62 -108.00
CA PHE A 60 5.10 -35.93 -106.59
C PHE A 60 6.39 -36.66 -106.20
N GLN A 61 6.96 -37.52 -107.05
CA GLN A 61 8.27 -38.11 -106.74
C GLN A 61 9.34 -37.01 -106.58
N ARG A 62 9.30 -35.98 -107.43
CA ARG A 62 10.21 -34.83 -107.32
C ARG A 62 9.97 -34.04 -106.03
N LEU A 63 8.70 -33.83 -105.66
CA LEU A 63 8.36 -33.23 -104.38
C LEU A 63 8.90 -34.09 -103.24
N TYR A 64 8.59 -35.39 -103.20
CA TYR A 64 9.11 -36.33 -102.20
C TYR A 64 10.63 -36.28 -102.13
N ASP A 65 11.36 -36.33 -103.24
CA ASP A 65 12.81 -36.24 -103.26
C ASP A 65 13.34 -34.89 -102.71
N SER A 66 12.61 -33.79 -102.95
CA SER A 66 12.89 -32.47 -102.35
C SER A 66 12.52 -32.38 -100.87
N LEU A 67 11.54 -33.16 -100.41
CA LEU A 67 11.05 -33.17 -99.04
C LEU A 67 11.74 -34.23 -98.16
N THR A 68 12.44 -35.19 -98.76
CA THR A 68 13.16 -36.26 -98.05
C THR A 68 14.53 -35.76 -97.65
N PHE A 69 14.67 -35.31 -96.40
CA PHE A 69 15.98 -35.01 -95.82
C PHE A 69 16.80 -36.31 -95.74
N ARG A 70 17.89 -36.39 -96.51
CA ARG A 70 18.70 -37.60 -96.79
C ARG A 70 19.32 -38.31 -95.57
N ASN A 71 18.95 -38.02 -94.32
CA ASN A 71 19.56 -38.68 -93.16
C ASN A 71 18.76 -38.67 -91.84
N ARG A 72 17.44 -38.42 -91.84
CA ARG A 72 16.63 -38.44 -90.61
C ARG A 72 15.25 -39.05 -90.83
N GLU A 73 14.86 -39.96 -89.93
CA GLU A 73 13.49 -40.47 -89.85
C GLU A 73 12.55 -39.32 -89.43
N GLY A 74 11.78 -38.83 -90.40
CA GLY A 74 10.88 -37.70 -90.18
C GLY A 74 9.86 -37.56 -91.29
N CYS A 75 8.73 -36.94 -90.97
CA CYS A 75 7.69 -36.60 -91.95
C CYS A 75 7.65 -35.09 -92.10
N MET A 76 7.56 -34.61 -93.33
CA MET A 76 7.29 -33.20 -93.62
C MET A 76 5.83 -33.02 -94.02
N TRP A 77 5.22 -31.96 -93.52
CA TRP A 77 3.88 -31.52 -93.88
C TRP A 77 3.97 -30.20 -94.61
N VAL A 78 3.28 -30.09 -95.73
CA VAL A 78 3.25 -28.86 -96.54
C VAL A 78 1.80 -28.50 -96.87
N ASN A 79 1.43 -27.22 -96.80
CA ASN A 79 0.15 -26.70 -97.32
C ASN A 79 0.33 -26.01 -98.67
N CYS A 80 -0.75 -25.50 -99.27
CA CYS A 80 -0.69 -24.78 -100.55
C CYS A 80 0.19 -23.53 -100.49
N ASP A 81 0.26 -22.84 -99.36
CA ASP A 81 1.02 -21.59 -99.21
C ASP A 81 2.52 -21.81 -98.95
N GLY A 82 2.98 -23.08 -98.98
CA GLY A 82 4.38 -23.45 -98.74
C GLY A 82 4.77 -23.53 -97.26
N ALA A 83 3.84 -23.31 -96.33
CA ALA A 83 4.10 -23.48 -94.91
C ALA A 83 4.48 -24.95 -94.61
N CYS A 84 5.61 -25.13 -93.93
CA CYS A 84 6.19 -26.44 -93.67
C CYS A 84 6.35 -26.76 -92.19
N TYR A 85 5.94 -27.96 -91.82
CA TYR A 85 6.21 -28.54 -90.50
C TYR A 85 7.14 -29.73 -90.68
N PHE A 86 8.21 -29.77 -89.90
CA PHE A 86 9.09 -30.92 -89.81
C PHE A 86 8.92 -31.60 -88.45
N ILE A 87 8.73 -32.93 -88.47
CA ILE A 87 8.85 -33.74 -87.25
C ILE A 87 10.00 -34.70 -87.45
N GLY A 88 11.08 -34.49 -86.69
CA GLY A 88 12.06 -35.53 -86.40
C GLY A 88 11.61 -36.37 -85.21
N GLU A 89 12.17 -37.56 -85.06
CA GLU A 89 11.96 -38.40 -83.88
C GLU A 89 12.27 -37.62 -82.59
N GLY A 90 11.23 -37.25 -81.84
CA GLY A 90 11.34 -36.52 -80.58
C GLY A 90 10.57 -35.20 -80.56
N LYS A 91 9.26 -35.29 -80.23
CA LYS A 91 8.31 -34.31 -79.65
C LYS A 91 8.39 -32.79 -79.92
N TYR A 92 9.27 -32.27 -80.77
CA TYR A 92 9.39 -30.84 -81.01
C TYR A 92 9.06 -30.52 -82.47
N PHE A 93 7.97 -29.78 -82.65
CA PHE A 93 7.63 -29.13 -83.91
C PHE A 93 8.51 -27.89 -84.01
N ARG A 94 9.42 -27.85 -84.97
CA ARG A 94 9.99 -26.57 -85.38
C ARG A 94 9.17 -26.08 -86.55
N LEU A 95 8.41 -25.03 -86.32
CA LEU A 95 7.80 -24.31 -87.42
C LEU A 95 8.92 -23.62 -88.20
N ILE A 96 9.03 -23.94 -89.48
CA ILE A 96 9.91 -23.18 -90.37
C ILE A 96 9.01 -22.23 -91.12
N HIS A 97 8.91 -21.00 -90.61
CA HIS A 97 8.33 -19.90 -91.37
C HIS A 97 9.25 -19.58 -92.56
N ASP A 98 8.66 -19.07 -93.64
CA ASP A 98 9.37 -18.55 -94.83
C ASP A 98 10.06 -19.57 -95.73
N VAL A 99 9.66 -20.85 -95.69
CA VAL A 99 10.00 -21.77 -96.78
C VAL A 99 9.00 -21.54 -97.92
N ILE A 100 9.35 -20.65 -98.85
CA ILE A 100 8.55 -20.45 -100.05
C ILE A 100 8.79 -21.65 -100.96
N PHE A 101 7.83 -22.59 -100.99
CA PHE A 101 7.77 -23.57 -102.06
C PHE A 101 7.24 -22.89 -103.30
N ASP A 102 8.13 -22.67 -104.26
CA ASP A 102 7.69 -22.29 -105.59
C ASP A 102 6.96 -23.47 -106.22
N TRP A 103 5.63 -23.41 -106.16
CA TRP A 103 4.74 -24.38 -106.81
C TRP A 103 4.65 -24.15 -108.32
N SER A 104 5.25 -23.08 -108.83
CA SER A 104 5.46 -22.90 -110.24
C SER A 104 6.54 -23.89 -110.70
N PRO A 105 6.41 -24.54 -111.87
CA PRO A 105 7.45 -25.47 -112.34
C PRO A 105 8.87 -24.87 -112.58
N PHE A 106 9.24 -23.68 -112.07
CA PHE A 106 10.07 -22.74 -112.82
C PHE A 106 11.13 -21.95 -112.00
N GLY A 107 12.40 -22.38 -112.02
CA GLY A 107 13.48 -21.50 -111.58
C GLY A 107 13.79 -20.37 -112.58
N VAL A 108 13.80 -19.09 -112.16
CA VAL A 108 14.46 -17.95 -112.86
C VAL A 108 14.84 -16.82 -111.88
N ARG A 109 16.04 -16.22 -112.07
CA ARG A 109 16.60 -15.02 -111.37
C ARG A 109 15.83 -13.74 -111.68
N VAL A 110 15.66 -12.85 -110.69
CA VAL A 110 15.18 -11.47 -110.90
C VAL A 110 16.37 -10.49 -111.07
N PRO A 111 16.31 -9.51 -112.00
CA PRO A 111 17.43 -8.64 -112.38
C PRO A 111 17.79 -7.57 -111.34
N ASN A 112 19.09 -7.32 -111.23
CA ASN A 112 19.75 -6.62 -110.14
C ASN A 112 19.85 -5.09 -110.33
N SER A 113 18.83 -4.40 -110.86
CA SER A 113 18.98 -2.97 -111.24
C SER A 113 17.96 -1.98 -110.67
N VAL A 114 17.18 -2.36 -109.66
CA VAL A 114 16.27 -1.43 -108.92
C VAL A 114 16.62 -1.35 -107.42
N ASN A 115 17.66 -2.07 -106.98
CA ASN A 115 17.91 -2.32 -105.55
C ASN A 115 18.66 -1.18 -104.83
N ASP A 116 19.48 -0.38 -105.51
CA ASP A 116 20.35 0.60 -104.83
C ASP A 116 19.63 1.90 -104.43
N LEU A 117 18.62 2.33 -105.19
CA LEU A 117 17.86 3.55 -104.88
C LEU A 117 16.89 3.30 -103.71
N LEU A 118 16.13 2.20 -103.78
CA LEU A 118 15.23 1.77 -102.71
C LEU A 118 16.01 1.43 -101.44
N ARG A 119 17.20 0.81 -101.54
CA ARG A 119 18.04 0.55 -100.37
C ARG A 119 18.51 1.84 -99.69
N LYS A 120 18.92 2.87 -100.46
CA LYS A 120 19.31 4.17 -99.90
C LYS A 120 18.14 4.93 -99.26
N GLU A 121 16.96 4.92 -99.88
CA GLU A 121 15.75 5.53 -99.29
C GLU A 121 15.33 4.77 -98.01
N LEU A 122 15.39 3.44 -98.03
CA LEU A 122 15.11 2.61 -96.85
C LEU A 122 16.12 2.86 -95.73
N GLU A 123 17.41 2.99 -96.06
CA GLU A 123 18.47 3.34 -95.11
C GLU A 123 18.26 4.73 -94.50
N GLN A 124 17.83 5.72 -95.30
CA GLN A 124 17.56 7.08 -94.82
C GLN A 124 16.31 7.15 -93.92
N ILE A 125 15.23 6.45 -94.29
CA ILE A 125 14.02 6.33 -93.46
C ILE A 125 14.34 5.61 -92.15
N ASN A 126 15.14 4.53 -92.20
CA ASN A 126 15.58 3.82 -91.00
C ASN A 126 16.48 4.69 -90.12
N LEU A 127 17.40 5.46 -90.70
CA LEU A 127 18.24 6.41 -89.96
C LEU A 127 17.40 7.49 -89.26
N GLN A 128 16.41 8.06 -89.96
CA GLN A 128 15.51 9.05 -89.35
C GLN A 128 14.67 8.45 -88.23
N LYS A 129 14.15 7.24 -88.42
CA LYS A 129 13.37 6.52 -87.40
C LYS A 129 14.20 6.20 -86.17
N VAL A 130 15.40 5.66 -86.36
CA VAL A 130 16.34 5.37 -85.26
C VAL A 130 16.75 6.65 -84.54
N ASN A 131 16.93 7.77 -85.25
CA ASN A 131 17.30 9.03 -84.63
C ASN A 131 16.14 9.64 -83.82
N ALA A 132 14.89 9.50 -84.30
CA ALA A 132 13.70 9.90 -83.56
C ALA A 132 13.51 9.02 -82.30
N GLU A 133 13.70 7.71 -82.42
CA GLU A 133 13.66 6.76 -81.30
C GLU A 133 14.76 7.07 -80.27
N LEU A 134 16.00 7.31 -80.71
CA LEU A 134 17.10 7.74 -79.83
C LEU A 134 16.80 9.05 -79.11
N SER A 135 16.22 10.03 -79.81
CA SER A 135 15.83 11.30 -79.18
C SER A 135 14.73 11.10 -78.14
N CYS A 136 13.76 10.22 -78.40
CA CYS A 136 12.68 9.89 -77.47
C CYS A 136 13.24 9.19 -76.23
N VAL A 137 14.03 8.13 -76.42
CA VAL A 137 14.70 7.39 -75.34
C VAL A 137 15.60 8.31 -74.51
N ASN A 138 16.33 9.23 -75.14
CA ASN A 138 17.21 10.16 -74.41
C ASN A 138 16.39 11.15 -73.55
N SER A 139 15.24 11.60 -74.03
CA SER A 139 14.34 12.45 -73.23
C SER A 139 13.74 11.71 -72.03
N GLU A 140 13.37 10.43 -72.20
CA GLU A 140 12.90 9.56 -71.12
C GLU A 140 14.02 9.25 -70.12
N LEU A 141 15.23 9.00 -70.59
CA LEU A 141 16.40 8.79 -69.76
C LEU A 141 16.72 10.03 -68.89
N CYS A 142 16.66 11.23 -69.47
CA CYS A 142 16.80 12.46 -68.69
C CYS A 142 15.69 12.58 -67.64
N SER A 143 14.43 12.32 -68.01
CA SER A 143 13.30 12.42 -67.07
C SER A 143 13.42 11.43 -65.90
N THR A 144 13.79 10.18 -66.19
CA THR A 144 14.00 9.15 -65.16
C THR A 144 15.20 9.46 -64.27
N LYS A 145 16.26 10.05 -64.82
CA LYS A 145 17.41 10.54 -64.04
C LYS A 145 16.99 11.64 -63.06
N ASP A 146 16.22 12.63 -63.50
CA ASP A 146 15.74 13.71 -62.65
C ASP A 146 14.82 13.19 -61.54
N GLN A 147 13.94 12.22 -61.86
CA GLN A 147 13.10 11.54 -60.86
C GLN A 147 13.93 10.76 -59.83
N LEU A 148 14.98 10.05 -60.28
CA LEU A 148 15.87 9.32 -59.39
C LEU A 148 16.63 10.27 -58.45
N GLU A 149 17.14 11.39 -58.98
CA GLU A 149 17.84 12.40 -58.19
C GLU A 149 16.91 13.06 -57.16
N SER A 150 15.67 13.40 -57.56
CA SER A 150 14.64 13.88 -56.65
C SER A 150 14.30 12.85 -55.55
N SER A 151 14.11 11.58 -55.91
CA SER A 151 13.84 10.51 -54.94
C SER A 151 15.01 10.29 -53.98
N ASN A 152 16.25 10.42 -54.46
CA ASN A 152 17.44 10.26 -53.64
C ASN A 152 17.56 11.40 -52.61
N ASN A 153 17.27 12.64 -53.03
CA ASN A 153 17.22 13.79 -52.13
C ASN A 153 16.13 13.62 -51.05
N SER A 154 14.93 13.17 -51.43
CA SER A 154 13.87 12.88 -50.47
C SER A 154 14.25 11.77 -49.48
N ASN A 155 14.94 10.71 -49.93
CA ASN A 155 15.44 9.66 -49.04
C ASN A 155 16.48 10.19 -48.05
N ASN A 156 17.37 11.09 -48.48
CA ASN A 156 18.34 11.71 -47.58
C ASN A 156 17.66 12.55 -46.50
N GLU A 157 16.66 13.37 -46.87
CA GLU A 157 15.87 14.13 -45.89
C GLU A 157 15.14 13.22 -44.89
N LEU A 158 14.59 12.10 -45.36
CA LEU A 158 13.92 11.11 -44.50
C LEU A 158 14.91 10.48 -43.50
N ASN A 159 16.11 10.11 -43.97
CA ASN A 159 17.17 9.58 -43.11
C ASN A 159 17.59 10.58 -42.04
N GLU A 160 17.75 11.86 -42.39
CA GLU A 160 18.06 12.91 -41.40
C GLU A 160 16.97 13.05 -40.34
N ARG A 161 15.69 12.98 -40.73
CA ARG A 161 14.55 13.00 -39.80
C ARG A 161 14.54 11.78 -38.89
N ILE A 162 14.85 10.58 -39.41
CA ILE A 162 14.95 9.35 -38.61
C ILE A 162 16.04 9.50 -37.55
N LEU A 163 17.24 9.95 -37.93
CA LEU A 163 18.34 10.19 -36.99
C LEU A 163 17.99 11.26 -35.93
N ALA A 164 17.23 12.30 -36.32
CA ALA A 164 16.70 13.27 -35.36
C ALA A 164 15.70 12.63 -34.38
N CYS A 165 14.78 11.80 -34.85
CA CYS A 165 13.85 11.06 -34.01
C CYS A 165 14.55 10.10 -33.05
N GLU A 166 15.59 9.38 -33.50
CA GLU A 166 16.37 8.48 -32.65
C GLU A 166 17.09 9.23 -31.52
N ARG A 167 17.66 10.41 -31.81
CA ARG A 167 18.26 11.27 -30.79
C ARG A 167 17.23 11.74 -29.75
N ILE A 168 16.04 12.13 -30.19
CA ILE A 168 14.96 12.54 -29.29
C ILE A 168 14.51 11.36 -28.41
N LYS A 169 14.35 10.16 -28.99
CA LYS A 169 14.00 8.96 -28.26
C LYS A 169 15.01 8.68 -27.14
N LEU A 170 16.30 8.72 -27.46
CA LEU A 170 17.37 8.45 -26.50
C LEU A 170 17.42 9.51 -25.38
N ASP A 171 17.22 10.79 -25.70
CA ASP A 171 17.09 11.86 -24.69
C ASP A 171 15.88 11.64 -23.77
N MET A 172 14.74 11.22 -24.32
CA MET A 172 13.54 10.89 -23.54
C MET A 172 13.76 9.68 -22.63
N GLU A 173 14.43 8.63 -23.10
CA GLU A 173 14.77 7.45 -22.29
C GLU A 173 15.66 7.83 -21.10
N VAL A 174 16.67 8.68 -21.29
CA VAL A 174 17.53 9.19 -20.21
C VAL A 174 16.72 10.02 -19.20
N LYS A 175 15.81 10.88 -19.68
CA LYS A 175 14.94 11.68 -18.79
C LYS A 175 13.99 10.80 -17.98
N LEU A 176 13.43 9.77 -18.61
CA LEU A 176 12.53 8.81 -17.96
C LEU A 176 13.27 8.02 -16.89
N GLN A 177 14.47 7.53 -17.18
CA GLN A 177 15.33 6.85 -16.21
C GLN A 177 15.63 7.72 -14.98
N LYS A 178 16.02 8.98 -15.20
CA LYS A 178 16.26 9.94 -14.10
C LYS A 178 15.01 10.21 -13.27
N ALA A 179 13.82 10.24 -13.90
CA ALA A 179 12.57 10.41 -13.18
C ALA A 179 12.24 9.17 -12.33
N CYS A 180 12.45 7.97 -12.86
CA CYS A 180 12.28 6.71 -12.11
C CYS A 180 13.22 6.61 -10.91
N GLU A 181 14.47 7.03 -11.05
CA GLU A 181 15.44 7.08 -9.94
C GLU A 181 14.99 8.03 -8.83
N LYS A 182 14.50 9.22 -9.20
CA LYS A 182 13.93 10.18 -8.24
C LYS A 182 12.71 9.63 -7.52
N ILE A 183 11.78 9.01 -8.24
CA ILE A 183 10.59 8.37 -7.66
C ILE A 183 11.01 7.30 -6.66
N THR A 184 11.97 6.44 -7.03
CA THR A 184 12.46 5.37 -6.14
C THR A 184 13.11 5.93 -4.87
N SER A 185 13.87 7.03 -5.00
CA SER A 185 14.45 7.73 -3.84
C SER A 185 13.38 8.30 -2.92
N SER A 186 12.37 8.98 -3.48
CA SER A 186 11.26 9.54 -2.69
C SER A 186 10.41 8.44 -2.03
N ASP A 187 10.17 7.32 -2.71
CA ASP A 187 9.46 6.16 -2.14
C ASP A 187 10.21 5.58 -0.95
N PHE A 188 11.55 5.54 -0.99
CA PHE A 188 12.37 5.10 0.13
C PHE A 188 12.25 6.06 1.33
N GLU A 189 12.31 7.37 1.10
CA GLU A 189 12.11 8.39 2.14
C GLU A 189 10.71 8.31 2.78
N ILE A 190 9.66 8.14 1.97
CA ILE A 190 8.29 7.97 2.46
C ILE A 190 8.21 6.75 3.39
N ARG A 191 8.74 5.59 2.98
CA ARG A 191 8.75 4.39 3.82
C ARG A 191 9.55 4.58 5.11
N HIS A 192 10.66 5.31 5.05
CA HIS A 192 11.44 5.67 6.23
C HIS A 192 10.58 6.49 7.23
N TYR A 193 9.92 7.54 6.76
CA TYR A 193 9.06 8.36 7.60
C TYR A 193 7.82 7.61 8.14
N GLU A 194 7.28 6.66 7.38
CA GLU A 194 6.19 5.80 7.86
C GLU A 194 6.61 4.95 9.06
N VAL A 195 7.82 4.38 9.02
CA VAL A 195 8.40 3.61 10.13
C VAL A 195 8.66 4.50 11.35
N GLU A 196 9.23 5.70 11.15
CA GLU A 196 9.44 6.66 12.24
C GLU A 196 8.11 7.09 12.87
N LEU A 197 7.10 7.41 12.06
CA LEU A 197 5.77 7.77 12.52
C LEU A 197 5.13 6.64 13.34
N LYS A 198 5.33 5.38 12.91
CA LYS A 198 4.87 4.20 13.66
C LYS A 198 5.53 4.12 15.03
N SER A 199 6.86 4.23 15.06
CA SER A 199 7.64 4.23 16.30
C SER A 199 7.22 5.35 17.26
N CYS A 200 7.01 6.55 16.74
CA CYS A 200 6.50 7.68 17.52
C CYS A 200 5.09 7.42 18.08
N LYS A 201 4.19 6.84 17.27
CA LYS A 201 2.84 6.48 17.72
C LYS A 201 2.89 5.45 18.87
N ASP A 202 3.75 4.45 18.76
CA ASP A 202 3.89 3.41 19.78
C ASP A 202 4.48 3.98 21.09
N LYS A 203 5.52 4.82 20.98
CA LYS A 203 6.06 5.57 22.12
C LYS A 203 5.00 6.44 22.80
N LEU A 204 4.21 7.18 22.03
CA LEU A 204 3.14 8.03 22.55
C LEU A 204 2.07 7.19 23.26
N SER A 205 1.69 6.04 22.70
CA SER A 205 0.73 5.13 23.34
C SER A 205 1.23 4.60 24.69
N THR A 206 2.53 4.33 24.80
CA THR A 206 3.20 3.86 26.02
C THR A 206 3.28 4.95 27.09
N VAL A 207 3.65 6.16 26.69
CA VAL A 207 3.65 7.32 27.60
C VAL A 207 2.24 7.61 28.11
N ASN A 208 1.23 7.54 27.23
CA ASN A 208 -0.16 7.79 27.61
C ASN A 208 -0.71 6.74 28.60
N SER A 209 -0.37 5.45 28.41
CA SER A 209 -0.77 4.41 29.35
C SER A 209 -0.07 4.54 30.70
N SER A 210 1.22 4.90 30.71
CA SER A 210 1.99 5.21 31.93
C SER A 210 1.40 6.40 32.68
N LEU A 211 1.09 7.50 31.98
CA LEU A 211 0.49 8.70 32.56
C LEU A 211 -0.88 8.40 33.17
N LYS A 212 -1.71 7.62 32.48
CA LYS A 212 -3.03 7.19 33.00
C LYS A 212 -2.90 6.37 34.30
N THR A 213 -1.90 5.49 34.39
CA THR A 213 -1.61 4.73 35.61
C THR A 213 -1.15 5.64 36.74
N LYS A 214 -0.22 6.57 36.46
CA LYS A 214 0.24 7.55 37.45
C LYS A 214 -0.88 8.47 37.94
N ASN A 215 -1.80 8.87 37.06
CA ASN A 215 -2.95 9.69 37.45
C ASN A 215 -3.85 8.94 38.43
N ARG A 216 -4.14 7.65 38.17
CA ARG A 216 -4.91 6.80 39.09
C ARG A 216 -4.21 6.62 40.42
N GLU A 217 -2.89 6.43 40.44
CA GLU A 217 -2.10 6.36 41.68
C GLU A 217 -2.23 7.66 42.49
N LEU A 218 -2.16 8.82 41.83
CA LEU A 218 -2.30 10.12 42.48
C LEU A 218 -3.73 10.35 42.99
N GLU A 219 -4.75 9.98 42.22
CA GLU A 219 -6.17 10.05 42.64
C GLU A 219 -6.42 9.20 43.90
N MET A 220 -5.87 7.98 43.95
CA MET A 220 -5.99 7.13 45.15
C MET A 220 -5.27 7.74 46.37
N LYS A 221 -4.07 8.31 46.18
CA LYS A 221 -3.33 8.98 47.27
C LYS A 221 -4.06 10.22 47.76
N LEU A 222 -4.63 11.01 46.86
CA LEU A 222 -5.40 12.19 47.21
C LEU A 222 -6.60 11.80 48.08
N LYS A 223 -7.36 10.78 47.65
CA LYS A 223 -8.50 10.28 48.43
C LYS A 223 -8.09 9.77 49.81
N SER A 224 -6.97 9.03 49.91
CA SER A 224 -6.43 8.57 51.19
C SER A 224 -6.09 9.74 52.12
N LEU A 225 -5.47 10.81 51.59
CA LEU A 225 -5.15 12.01 52.36
C LEU A 225 -6.41 12.78 52.78
N GLU A 226 -7.43 12.83 51.94
CA GLU A 226 -8.73 13.42 52.29
C GLU A 226 -9.42 12.66 53.43
N ASP A 227 -9.39 11.33 53.39
CA ASP A 227 -9.93 10.46 54.45
C ASP A 227 -9.16 10.66 55.77
N GLU A 228 -7.82 10.69 55.73
CA GLU A 228 -6.97 10.97 56.89
C GLU A 228 -7.22 12.36 57.47
N HIS A 229 -7.36 13.38 56.62
CA HIS A 229 -7.68 14.74 57.06
C HIS A 229 -9.04 14.78 57.78
N CYS A 230 -10.05 14.08 57.28
CA CYS A 230 -11.37 14.01 57.94
C CYS A 230 -11.28 13.34 59.32
N LEU A 231 -10.46 12.29 59.46
CA LEU A 231 -10.23 11.62 60.75
C LEU A 231 -9.55 12.56 61.75
N VAL A 232 -8.44 13.19 61.35
CA VAL A 232 -7.70 14.14 62.21
C VAL A 232 -8.58 15.31 62.61
N GLN A 233 -9.40 15.83 61.70
CA GLN A 233 -10.34 16.92 61.99
C GLN A 233 -11.38 16.50 63.04
N SER A 234 -11.88 15.27 62.97
CA SER A 234 -12.84 14.72 63.93
C SER A 234 -12.21 14.52 65.32
N GLU A 235 -10.99 13.99 65.38
CA GLU A 235 -10.22 13.83 66.61
C GLU A 235 -9.90 15.18 67.28
N LEU A 236 -9.52 16.18 66.47
CA LEU A 236 -9.27 17.53 66.93
C LEU A 236 -10.53 18.14 67.56
N HIS A 237 -11.69 17.96 66.93
CA HIS A 237 -12.96 18.46 67.48
C HIS A 237 -13.31 17.78 68.80
N SER A 238 -13.21 16.44 68.86
CA SER A 238 -13.43 15.68 70.09
C SER A 238 -12.49 16.13 71.23
N THR A 239 -11.21 16.33 70.92
CA THR A 239 -10.22 16.80 71.91
C THR A 239 -10.54 18.21 72.39
N LYS A 240 -11.02 19.09 71.50
CA LYS A 240 -11.45 20.43 71.84
C LYS A 240 -12.64 20.41 72.80
N ASP A 241 -13.63 19.55 72.55
CA ASP A 241 -14.82 19.40 73.40
C ASP A 241 -14.43 18.85 74.78
N GLN A 242 -13.56 17.82 74.82
CA GLN A 242 -13.02 17.29 76.07
C GLN A 242 -12.28 18.37 76.88
N ARG A 243 -11.47 19.20 76.22
CA ARG A 243 -10.79 20.34 76.87
C ARG A 243 -11.77 21.34 77.45
N GLU A 244 -12.87 21.65 76.75
CA GLU A 244 -13.89 22.56 77.25
C GLU A 244 -14.57 22.00 78.52
N VAL A 245 -14.91 20.71 78.52
CA VAL A 245 -15.47 20.03 79.70
C VAL A 245 -14.50 20.06 80.88
N LEU A 246 -13.24 19.69 80.66
CA LEU A 246 -12.21 19.73 81.70
C LEU A 246 -12.01 21.15 82.25
N SER A 247 -12.03 22.17 81.38
CA SER A 247 -11.93 23.57 81.82
C SER A 247 -13.09 24.00 82.71
N LYS A 248 -14.32 23.52 82.45
CA LYS A 248 -15.48 23.78 83.32
C LYS A 248 -15.31 23.09 84.67
N ASN A 249 -14.90 21.82 84.67
CA ASN A 249 -14.68 21.06 85.91
C ASN A 249 -13.59 21.68 86.79
N VAL A 250 -12.49 22.17 86.20
CA VAL A 250 -11.43 22.87 86.95
C VAL A 250 -11.99 24.11 87.64
N LYS A 251 -12.77 24.94 86.96
CA LYS A 251 -13.40 26.12 87.57
C LYS A 251 -14.34 25.75 88.71
N GLU A 252 -15.17 24.71 88.54
CA GLU A 252 -16.07 24.23 89.60
C GLU A 252 -15.28 23.73 90.82
N LEU A 253 -14.17 23.02 90.60
CA LEU A 253 -13.30 22.57 91.69
C LEU A 253 -12.61 23.74 92.40
N GLU A 254 -12.16 24.76 91.67
CA GLU A 254 -11.59 25.99 92.25
C GLU A 254 -12.63 26.69 93.14
N GLU A 255 -13.88 26.83 92.69
CA GLU A 255 -14.97 27.42 93.50
C GLU A 255 -15.26 26.60 94.77
N ARG A 256 -15.30 25.26 94.65
CA ARG A 256 -15.49 24.36 95.80
C ARG A 256 -14.34 24.44 96.79
N LEU A 257 -13.11 24.57 96.31
CA LEU A 257 -11.93 24.72 97.15
C LEU A 257 -12.01 26.03 97.95
N LEU A 258 -12.31 27.15 97.30
CA LEU A 258 -12.48 28.45 97.96
C LEU A 258 -13.58 28.42 99.03
N SER A 259 -14.72 27.77 98.74
CA SER A 259 -15.80 27.58 99.71
C SER A 259 -15.40 26.69 100.89
N SER A 260 -14.59 25.66 100.65
CA SER A 260 -14.06 24.81 101.71
C SER A 260 -13.06 25.56 102.59
N GLU A 261 -12.17 26.36 101.99
CA GLU A 261 -11.20 27.20 102.69
C GLU A 261 -11.87 28.27 103.54
N SER A 262 -12.97 28.90 103.07
CA SER A 262 -13.74 29.83 103.90
C SER A 262 -14.38 29.13 105.09
N ARG A 263 -15.00 27.95 104.87
CA ARG A 263 -15.59 27.15 105.96
C ARG A 263 -14.53 26.68 106.97
N SER A 264 -13.34 26.30 106.50
CA SER A 264 -12.23 25.92 107.38
C SER A 264 -11.83 27.09 108.29
N ARG A 265 -11.69 28.30 107.73
CA ARG A 265 -11.40 29.51 108.50
C ARG A 265 -12.48 29.82 109.53
N GLU A 266 -13.76 29.72 109.14
CA GLU A 266 -14.88 29.91 110.08
C GLU A 266 -14.83 28.89 111.25
N MET A 267 -14.55 27.61 110.95
CA MET A 267 -14.40 26.59 111.98
C MET A 267 -13.19 26.82 112.89
N GLU A 268 -12.07 27.32 112.35
CA GLU A 268 -10.89 27.70 113.13
C GLU A 268 -11.20 28.85 114.09
N GLU A 269 -11.91 29.89 113.62
CA GLU A 269 -12.36 31.01 114.46
C GLU A 269 -13.32 30.55 115.57
N GLU A 270 -14.27 29.66 115.28
CA GLU A 270 -15.16 29.09 116.29
C GLU A 270 -14.42 28.20 117.30
N LEU A 271 -13.43 27.43 116.85
CA LEU A 271 -12.59 26.64 117.74
C LEU A 271 -11.79 27.54 118.69
N GLU A 272 -11.22 28.64 118.20
CA GLU A 272 -10.52 29.63 119.03
C GLU A 272 -11.46 30.24 120.08
N LYS A 273 -12.68 30.64 119.69
CA LYS A 273 -13.71 31.13 120.64
C LYS A 273 -14.04 30.10 121.71
N VAL A 274 -14.22 28.84 121.35
CA VAL A 274 -14.51 27.75 122.30
C VAL A 274 -13.32 27.52 123.24
N GLN A 275 -12.09 27.54 122.72
CA GLN A 275 -10.88 27.42 123.53
C GLN A 275 -10.77 28.57 124.56
N ASP A 276 -11.08 29.80 124.16
CA ASP A 276 -11.12 30.95 125.06
C ASP A 276 -12.21 30.84 126.12
N GLN A 277 -13.41 30.39 125.75
CA GLN A 277 -14.49 30.14 126.70
C GLN A 277 -14.10 29.06 127.71
N LEU A 278 -13.49 27.97 127.24
CA LEU A 278 -13.01 26.90 128.11
C LEU A 278 -11.93 27.39 129.08
N ARG A 279 -11.00 28.22 128.61
CA ARG A 279 -9.96 28.84 129.46
C ARG A 279 -10.59 29.66 130.58
N LYS A 280 -11.55 30.53 130.26
CA LYS A 280 -12.29 31.32 131.27
C LYS A 280 -13.01 30.44 132.27
N ALA A 281 -13.71 29.40 131.82
CA ALA A 281 -14.41 28.47 132.70
C ALA A 281 -13.45 27.72 133.64
N ILE A 282 -12.25 27.36 133.16
CA ILE A 282 -11.19 26.76 133.99
C ILE A 282 -10.70 27.76 135.04
N GLU A 283 -10.44 29.01 134.67
CA GLU A 283 -10.04 30.07 135.60
C GLU A 283 -11.11 30.33 136.68
N GLU A 284 -12.39 30.41 136.28
CA GLU A 284 -13.52 30.53 137.21
C GLU A 284 -13.62 29.32 138.15
N ALA A 285 -13.49 28.10 137.62
CA ALA A 285 -13.49 26.89 138.42
C ALA A 285 -12.32 26.87 139.42
N GLN A 286 -11.13 27.32 139.03
CA GLN A 286 -9.97 27.44 139.91
C GLN A 286 -10.22 28.48 141.02
N CYS A 287 -10.81 29.64 140.71
CA CYS A 287 -11.23 30.63 141.70
C CYS A 287 -12.26 30.07 142.70
N ASN A 288 -13.23 29.29 142.21
CA ASN A 288 -14.21 28.65 143.08
C ASN A 288 -13.57 27.60 144.00
N VAL A 289 -12.61 26.83 143.49
CA VAL A 289 -11.84 25.86 144.30
C VAL A 289 -11.07 26.58 145.41
N THR A 290 -10.36 27.67 145.11
CA THR A 290 -9.62 28.42 146.14
C THR A 290 -10.54 29.06 147.17
N LEU A 291 -11.70 29.58 146.76
CA LEU A 291 -12.71 30.10 147.69
C LEU A 291 -13.25 29.00 148.62
N LEU A 292 -13.57 27.83 148.07
CA LEU A 292 -14.01 26.68 148.86
C LEU A 292 -12.94 26.20 149.84
N GLU A 293 -11.66 26.24 149.45
CA GLU A 293 -10.53 25.94 150.35
C GLU A 293 -10.42 26.96 151.50
N ILE A 294 -10.66 28.25 151.25
CA ILE A 294 -10.70 29.29 152.28
C ILE A 294 -11.87 29.05 153.23
N LEU A 295 -13.09 28.90 152.71
CA LEU A 295 -14.29 28.65 153.51
C LEU A 295 -14.15 27.36 154.33
N ARG A 296 -13.53 26.32 153.77
CA ARG A 296 -13.24 25.09 154.49
C ARG A 296 -12.33 25.36 155.69
N LYS A 297 -11.27 26.15 155.55
CA LYS A 297 -10.38 26.53 156.67
C LYS A 297 -11.13 27.34 157.72
N GLU A 298 -11.98 28.28 157.33
CA GLU A 298 -12.80 29.06 158.26
C GLU A 298 -13.77 28.17 159.05
N VAL A 299 -14.40 27.19 158.39
CA VAL A 299 -15.26 26.21 159.06
C VAL A 299 -14.46 25.32 160.01
N GLU A 300 -13.26 24.87 159.63
CA GLU A 300 -12.37 24.12 160.51
C GLU A 300 -11.99 24.94 161.76
N GLU A 301 -11.68 26.23 161.59
CA GLU A 301 -11.34 27.15 162.69
C GLU A 301 -12.53 27.44 163.63
N LEU A 302 -13.71 27.73 163.07
CA LEU A 302 -14.94 27.87 163.84
C LEU A 302 -15.29 26.60 164.61
N ASN A 303 -15.10 25.44 163.99
CA ASN A 303 -15.33 24.15 164.65
C ASN A 303 -14.38 23.94 165.83
N ASP A 304 -13.12 24.34 165.71
CA ASP A 304 -12.17 24.30 166.83
C ASP A 304 -12.49 25.33 167.92
N GLN A 305 -12.99 26.52 167.57
CA GLN A 305 -13.54 27.49 168.54
C GLN A 305 -14.76 26.92 169.28
N ILE A 306 -15.69 26.25 168.59
CA ILE A 306 -16.84 25.59 169.22
C ILE A 306 -16.35 24.53 170.21
N LYS A 307 -15.41 23.66 169.84
CA LYS A 307 -14.82 22.67 170.77
C LYS A 307 -14.17 23.34 171.98
N LEU A 308 -13.52 24.50 171.80
CA LEU A 308 -12.94 25.26 172.89
C LEU A 308 -14.04 25.80 173.82
N HIS A 309 -15.07 26.43 173.28
CA HIS A 309 -16.22 26.91 174.04
C HIS A 309 -16.98 25.77 174.73
N GLU A 310 -17.09 24.59 174.12
CA GLU A 310 -17.65 23.40 174.77
C GLU A 310 -16.79 22.94 175.94
N LYS A 311 -15.46 22.97 175.80
CA LYS A 311 -14.53 22.72 176.91
C LYS A 311 -14.67 23.76 178.02
N GLU A 312 -14.75 25.04 177.68
CA GLU A 312 -14.95 26.14 178.64
C GLU A 312 -16.31 26.03 179.33
N LYS A 313 -17.37 25.69 178.59
CA LYS A 313 -18.71 25.43 179.14
C LYS A 313 -18.68 24.22 180.06
N CYS A 314 -17.98 23.15 179.72
CA CYS A 314 -17.72 22.01 180.61
C CYS A 314 -16.94 22.42 181.86
N PHE A 315 -15.94 23.28 181.71
CA PHE A 315 -15.15 23.81 182.82
C PHE A 315 -16.00 24.68 183.74
N MET A 316 -16.76 25.62 183.19
CA MET A 316 -17.73 26.46 183.90
C MET A 316 -18.83 25.63 184.54
N HIS A 317 -19.32 24.58 183.89
CA HIS A 317 -20.29 23.66 184.46
C HIS A 317 -19.69 22.86 185.63
N LYS A 318 -18.43 22.39 185.53
CA LYS A 318 -17.69 21.81 186.66
C LYS A 318 -17.49 22.82 187.79
N MET A 319 -17.17 24.06 187.47
CA MET A 319 -16.93 25.12 188.44
C MET A 319 -18.22 25.56 189.14
N TRP A 320 -19.32 25.72 188.39
CA TRP A 320 -20.67 25.90 188.93
C TRP A 320 -21.08 24.70 189.77
N SER A 321 -20.87 23.47 189.32
CA SER A 321 -21.14 22.26 190.12
C SER A 321 -20.33 22.23 191.42
N ASN A 322 -19.07 22.70 191.41
CA ASN A 322 -18.22 22.82 192.60
C ASN A 322 -18.64 23.98 193.53
N CYS A 323 -19.08 25.12 192.99
CA CYS A 323 -19.63 26.24 193.76
C CYS A 323 -21.00 25.88 194.34
N PHE A 324 -21.88 25.22 193.58
CA PHE A 324 -23.17 24.73 194.05
C PHE A 324 -22.99 23.65 195.12
N SER A 325 -22.00 22.77 194.96
CA SER A 325 -21.60 21.81 196.01
C SER A 325 -21.05 22.52 197.26
N SER A 326 -20.32 23.62 197.10
CA SER A 326 -19.82 24.44 198.22
C SER A 326 -20.93 25.24 198.91
N ILE A 327 -21.92 25.74 198.17
CA ILE A 327 -23.10 26.43 198.71
C ILE A 327 -24.01 25.43 199.45
N ILE A 328 -24.20 24.22 198.91
CA ILE A 328 -24.93 23.15 199.61
C ILE A 328 -24.22 22.76 200.91
N ARG A 329 -22.88 22.76 200.96
CA ARG A 329 -22.11 22.55 202.21
C ARG A 329 -22.26 23.68 203.24
N ILE A 330 -22.57 24.91 202.82
CA ILE A 330 -22.84 26.03 203.74
C ILE A 330 -24.24 25.93 204.36
N TRP A 331 -25.20 25.31 203.67
CA TRP A 331 -26.56 25.11 204.18
C TRP A 331 -26.78 23.80 204.95
N HIS A 332 -25.84 22.85 204.87
CA HIS A 332 -25.81 21.64 205.70
C HIS A 332 -24.43 21.41 206.31
N PRO A 333 -24.15 21.96 207.51
CA PRO A 333 -22.96 21.61 208.26
C PRO A 333 -23.19 20.28 208.97
N VAL A 334 -22.33 19.31 208.70
CA VAL A 334 -22.07 18.17 209.58
C VAL A 334 -20.67 18.32 210.12
#